data_AF-A0A357D824-F1
#
_entry.id   AF-A0A357D824-F1
#
_cell.length_a   1.000
_cell.length_b   1.000
_cell.length_c   1.000
_cell.angle_alpha   90.00
_cell.angle_beta   90.00
_cell.angle_gamma   90.00
#
_symmetry.space_group_name_H-M   'P 1'
#
loop_
_entity.id
_entity.type
_entity.pdbx_description
1 polymer ?
#
loop_
_entity_poly.entity_id
_entity_poly.type
_entity_poly.pdbx_seq_one_letter_code
_entity_poly.pdbx_strand_id
1 'polypeptide(L)'
;MFLFEHGAPLLKQLSLLGAGALTTLRIFFLTLLFSLPLGLLIALARMAPQKWLNAPVKLFILVMRGTPLILQLIFFYFAPFYMLPEGLRFNISRFPT
;
A
#
# COMPACT_ATOMS: atom_id res chain seq x y z
N MET A 1 27.65 34.83 11.60
CA MET A 1 27.17 34.58 10.22
C MET A 1 26.89 33.10 9.92
N PHE A 2 27.53 32.13 10.60
CA PHE A 2 27.30 30.68 10.41
C PHE A 2 26.11 30.06 11.19
N LEU A 3 25.43 30.81 12.07
CA LEU A 3 24.38 30.30 12.96
C LEU A 3 22.94 30.50 12.45
N PHE A 4 22.73 31.35 11.44
CA PHE A 4 21.39 31.66 10.90
C PHE A 4 20.99 30.82 9.69
N GLU A 5 21.96 30.22 8.97
CA GLU A 5 21.70 29.31 7.84
C GLU A 5 21.12 27.95 8.29
N HIS A 6 21.26 27.57 9.58
CA HIS A 6 20.79 26.28 10.11
C HIS A 6 19.35 26.32 10.66
N GLY A 7 18.76 27.49 10.90
CA GLY A 7 17.38 27.61 11.42
C GLY A 7 16.30 27.44 10.33
N ALA A 8 16.53 28.02 9.15
CA ALA A 8 15.67 27.90 7.97
C ALA A 8 15.47 26.44 7.47
N PRO A 9 16.48 25.54 7.46
CA PRO A 9 16.31 24.16 7.00
C PRO A 9 15.49 23.31 7.96
N LEU A 10 15.47 23.59 9.27
CA LEU A 10 14.70 22.82 10.24
C LEU A 10 13.20 23.04 10.08
N LEU A 11 12.78 24.30 9.85
CA LEU A 11 11.37 24.61 9.55
C LEU A 11 10.93 23.95 8.25
N LYS A 12 11.81 23.91 7.24
CA LYS A 12 11.54 23.19 5.99
C LYS A 12 11.42 21.68 6.21
N GLN A 13 12.30 21.07 7.01
CA GLN A 13 12.22 19.64 7.35
C GLN A 13 10.93 19.32 8.12
N LEU A 14 10.55 20.14 9.11
CA LEU A 14 9.29 19.99 9.84
C LEU A 14 8.08 20.10 8.91
N SER A 15 8.09 21.05 7.96
CA SER A 15 7.03 21.19 6.98
C SER A 15 6.94 19.97 6.04
N LEU A 16 8.07 19.39 5.63
CA LEU A 16 8.13 18.20 4.80
C LEU A 16 7.62 16.95 5.53
N LEU A 17 8.01 16.78 6.80
CA LEU A 17 7.50 15.69 7.65
C LEU A 17 5.99 15.82 7.88
N GLY A 18 5.49 17.05 8.12
CA GLY A 18 4.06 17.32 8.24
C GLY A 18 3.29 17.02 6.96
N ALA A 19 3.83 17.40 5.80
CA ALA A 19 3.24 17.09 4.50
C ALA A 19 3.23 15.58 4.20
N GLY A 20 4.31 14.88 4.55
CA GLY A 20 4.39 13.42 4.46
C GLY A 20 3.38 12.72 5.37
N ALA A 21 3.27 13.16 6.62
CA ALA A 21 2.30 12.64 7.58
C ALA A 21 0.86 12.83 7.09
N LEU A 22 0.53 14.02 6.55
CA LEU A 22 -0.79 14.28 5.97
C LEU A 22 -1.07 13.39 4.76
N THR A 23 -0.07 13.12 3.93
CA THR A 23 -0.19 12.21 2.77
C THR A 23 -0.45 10.78 3.22
N THR A 24 0.31 10.27 4.19
CA THR A 24 0.08 8.95 4.79
C THR A 24 -1.32 8.85 5.38
N LEU A 25 -1.78 9.90 6.08
CA LEU A 25 -3.10 9.91 6.70
C LEU A 25 -4.22 9.88 5.64
N ARG A 26 -4.07 10.63 4.54
CA ARG A 26 -5.01 10.58 3.40
C ARG A 26 -5.11 9.16 2.84
N ILE A 27 -3.97 8.54 2.53
CA ILE A 27 -3.93 7.17 1.97
C ILE A 27 -4.50 6.18 2.99
N PHE A 28 -4.18 6.33 4.26
CA PHE A 28 -4.73 5.51 5.34
C PHE A 28 -6.27 5.57 5.38
N PHE A 29 -6.86 6.76 5.37
CA PHE A 29 -8.32 6.89 5.36
C PHE A 29 -8.96 6.32 4.08
N LEU A 30 -8.35 6.55 2.92
CA LEU A 30 -8.80 5.94 1.66
C LEU A 30 -8.78 4.40 1.74
N THR A 31 -7.64 3.82 2.13
CA THR A 31 -7.49 2.36 2.27
C THR A 31 -8.38 1.78 3.36
N LEU A 32 -8.63 2.51 4.45
CA LEU A 32 -9.54 2.11 5.51
C LEU A 32 -10.99 2.06 5.00
N LEU A 33 -11.42 3.10 4.28
CA LEU A 33 -12.76 3.19 3.72
C LEU A 33 -13.05 2.02 2.75
N PHE A 34 -12.08 1.59 1.96
CA PHE A 34 -12.24 0.44 1.07
C PHE A 34 -12.03 -0.91 1.77
N SER A 35 -11.10 -1.00 2.73
CA SER A 35 -10.80 -2.29 3.38
C SER A 35 -11.90 -2.74 4.36
N LEU A 36 -12.62 -1.82 5.00
CA LEU A 36 -13.74 -2.14 5.89
C LEU A 36 -14.89 -2.88 5.18
N PRO A 37 -15.51 -2.37 4.10
CA PRO A 37 -16.59 -3.06 3.41
C PRO A 37 -16.09 -4.37 2.80
N LEU A 38 -14.89 -4.38 2.21
CA LEU A 38 -14.34 -5.59 1.60
C LEU A 38 -14.01 -6.66 2.65
N GLY A 39 -13.44 -6.27 3.79
CA GLY A 39 -13.16 -7.15 4.91
C GLY A 39 -14.44 -7.73 5.53
N LEU A 40 -15.50 -6.92 5.62
CA LEU A 40 -16.81 -7.38 6.08
C LEU A 40 -17.41 -8.40 5.10
N LEU A 41 -17.39 -8.13 3.79
CA LEU A 41 -17.86 -9.07 2.78
C LEU A 41 -17.11 -10.40 2.84
N ILE A 42 -15.78 -10.37 2.99
CA ILE A 42 -14.95 -11.56 3.14
C ILE A 42 -15.27 -12.32 4.44
N ALA A 43 -15.52 -11.61 5.54
CA ALA A 43 -15.90 -12.23 6.81
C ALA A 43 -17.27 -12.94 6.72
N LEU A 44 -18.25 -12.30 6.07
CA LEU A 44 -19.57 -12.89 5.81
C LEU A 44 -19.45 -14.12 4.89
N ALA A 45 -18.64 -14.03 3.83
CA ALA A 45 -18.39 -15.16 2.92
C ALA A 45 -17.72 -16.35 3.62
N ARG A 46 -16.85 -16.10 4.62
CA ARG A 46 -16.26 -17.15 5.46
C ARG A 46 -17.28 -17.83 6.38
N MET A 47 -18.29 -17.10 6.86
CA MET A 47 -19.35 -17.64 7.72
C MET A 47 -20.43 -18.41 6.93
N ALA A 48 -20.43 -18.31 5.60
CA ALA A 48 -21.38 -19.02 4.78
C ALA A 48 -21.22 -20.56 4.93
N PRO A 49 -22.34 -21.31 5.05
CA PRO A 49 -22.32 -22.77 5.21
C PRO A 49 -21.89 -23.51 3.93
N GLN A 50 -21.93 -22.84 2.78
CA GLN A 50 -21.57 -23.41 1.48
C GLN A 50 -20.07 -23.58 1.35
N LYS A 51 -19.60 -24.84 1.31
CA LYS A 51 -18.16 -25.20 1.20
C LYS A 51 -17.47 -24.57 -0.03
N TRP A 52 -18.21 -24.37 -1.11
CA TRP A 52 -17.72 -23.75 -2.35
C TRP A 52 -17.37 -22.27 -2.20
N LEU A 53 -18.04 -21.54 -1.30
CA LEU A 53 -17.73 -20.13 -1.04
C LEU A 53 -16.67 -19.98 0.06
N ASN A 54 -16.71 -20.86 1.07
CA ASN A 54 -15.78 -20.81 2.19
C ASN A 54 -14.36 -21.29 1.81
N ALA A 55 -14.23 -22.33 0.98
CA ALA A 55 -12.93 -22.88 0.58
C ALA A 55 -12.00 -21.85 -0.11
N PRO A 56 -12.42 -21.11 -1.16
CA PRO A 56 -11.56 -20.12 -1.80
C PRO A 56 -11.25 -18.94 -0.87
N VAL A 57 -12.22 -18.50 -0.07
CA VAL A 57 -12.02 -17.43 0.92
C VAL A 57 -11.01 -17.83 2.00
N LYS A 58 -11.08 -19.08 2.47
CA LYS A 58 -10.14 -19.64 3.44
C LYS A 58 -8.72 -19.72 2.88
N LEU A 59 -8.57 -20.16 1.62
CA LEU A 59 -7.29 -20.20 0.93
C LEU A 59 -6.71 -18.78 0.78
N PHE A 60 -7.53 -17.82 0.32
CA PHE A 60 -7.13 -16.42 0.19
C PHE A 60 -6.63 -15.84 1.52
N ILE A 61 -7.39 -16.02 2.61
CA ILE A 61 -6.99 -15.55 3.95
C ILE A 61 -5.69 -16.23 4.41
N LEU A 62 -5.54 -17.53 4.13
CA LEU A 62 -4.33 -18.29 4.49
C LEU A 62 -3.10 -17.73 3.77
N VAL A 63 -3.19 -17.47 2.46
CA VAL A 63 -2.10 -16.87 1.69
C VAL A 63 -1.81 -15.46 2.19
N MET A 64 -2.83 -14.61 2.30
CA MET A 64 -2.65 -13.22 2.71
C MET A 64 -2.05 -13.06 4.10
N ARG A 65 -2.36 -13.97 5.03
CA ARG A 65 -1.77 -13.99 6.39
C ARG A 65 -0.45 -14.77 6.47
N GLY A 66 -0.21 -15.68 5.54
CA GLY A 66 0.99 -16.52 5.49
C GLY A 66 2.17 -15.89 4.75
N THR A 67 1.91 -14.91 3.87
CA THR A 67 2.95 -14.19 3.14
C THR A 67 3.39 -12.92 3.87
N PRO A 68 4.70 -12.62 3.98
CA PRO A 68 5.18 -11.35 4.53
C PRO A 68 4.64 -10.15 3.74
N LEU A 69 4.16 -9.10 4.43
CA LEU A 69 3.63 -7.90 3.78
C LEU A 69 4.63 -7.25 2.82
N ILE A 70 5.91 -7.27 3.18
CA ILE A 70 6.99 -6.76 2.32
C ILE A 70 7.03 -7.53 0.99
N LEU A 71 6.84 -8.85 1.01
CA LEU A 71 6.81 -9.65 -0.22
C LEU A 71 5.64 -9.26 -1.12
N GLN A 72 4.47 -8.98 -0.54
CA GLN A 72 3.31 -8.50 -1.31
C GLN A 72 3.63 -7.16 -1.98
N LEU A 73 4.22 -6.22 -1.23
CA LEU A 73 4.57 -4.89 -1.76
C LEU A 73 5.61 -4.99 -2.89
N ILE A 74 6.64 -5.82 -2.70
CA ILE A 74 7.66 -6.13 -3.73
C ILE A 74 6.99 -6.75 -4.95
N PHE A 75 6.11 -7.74 -4.78
CA PHE A 75 5.41 -8.36 -5.90
C PHE A 75 4.62 -7.33 -6.70
N PHE A 76 3.79 -6.49 -6.07
CA PHE A 76 3.00 -5.49 -6.80
C PHE A 76 3.86 -4.39 -7.45
N TYR A 77 4.99 -4.04 -6.85
CA TYR A 77 5.89 -3.02 -7.40
C TYR A 77 6.75 -3.56 -8.57
N PHE A 78 7.29 -4.77 -8.44
CA PHE A 78 8.25 -5.33 -9.40
C PHE A 78 7.62 -6.29 -10.42
N ALA A 79 6.57 -7.05 -10.08
CA ALA A 79 5.96 -8.00 -11.02
C ALA A 79 5.48 -7.34 -12.31
N PRO A 80 4.87 -6.14 -12.31
CA PRO A 80 4.47 -5.50 -13.55
C PRO A 80 5.66 -5.20 -14.49
N PHE A 81 6.82 -4.85 -13.92
CA PHE A 81 8.01 -4.55 -14.69
C PHE A 81 8.61 -5.80 -15.37
N TYR A 82 8.57 -6.96 -14.70
CA TYR A 82 9.14 -8.21 -15.21
C TYR A 82 8.17 -9.04 -16.06
N MET A 83 6.86 -8.94 -15.83
CA MET A 83 5.86 -9.78 -16.49
C MET A 83 5.13 -9.09 -17.66
N LEU A 84 5.08 -7.76 -17.73
CA LEU A 84 4.39 -7.08 -18.84
C LEU A 84 5.29 -6.84 -20.06
N PRO A 85 4.78 -7.10 -21.29
CA PRO A 85 5.49 -6.79 -22.52
C PRO A 85 5.66 -5.27 -22.69
N GLU A 86 6.72 -4.87 -23.41
CA GLU A 86 7.28 -3.50 -23.38
C GLU A 86 6.30 -2.36 -23.70
N GLY A 87 5.14 -2.65 -24.31
CA GLY A 87 4.09 -1.68 -24.65
C GLY A 87 3.13 -1.28 -23.52
N LEU A 88 3.10 -1.98 -22.39
CA LEU A 88 2.28 -1.62 -21.21
C LEU A 88 3.15 -1.32 -19.98
N ARG A 89 4.39 -0.91 -20.21
CA ARG A 89 5.29 -0.42 -19.16
C ARG A 89 4.78 0.93 -18.68
N PHE A 90 4.10 0.96 -17.54
CA PHE A 90 3.84 2.21 -16.84
C PHE A 90 5.18 2.91 -16.60
N ASN A 91 5.44 4.01 -17.30
CA ASN A 91 6.66 4.81 -17.18
C ASN A 91 6.55 5.65 -15.89
N ILE A 92 6.61 4.96 -14.76
CA ILE A 92 6.69 5.60 -13.46
C ILE A 92 8.13 6.07 -13.35
N SER A 93 8.35 7.38 -13.47
CA SER A 93 9.66 8.02 -13.32
C SER A 93 10.31 7.51 -12.03
N ARG A 94 11.23 6.56 -12.21
CA ARG A 94 11.72 5.70 -11.13
C ARG A 94 12.47 6.50 -10.08
N PHE A 95 13.02 7.65 -10.45
CA PHE A 95 13.46 8.76 -9.61
C PHE A 95 13.52 10.01 -10.50
N PRO A 96 13.22 11.23 -10.02
CA PRO A 96 13.78 12.43 -10.62
C PRO A 96 15.29 12.42 -10.33
N THR A 97 16.11 12.44 -11.39
CA THR A 97 17.52 12.86 -11.32
C THR A 97 17.64 14.31 -10.90
#